data_AF-A0A9D7DCZ1-F1
#
_entry.id   AF-A0A9D7DCZ1-F1
#
_cell.length_a   1.000
_cell.length_b   1.000
_cell.length_c   1.000
_cell.angle_alpha   90.00
_cell.angle_beta   90.00
_cell.angle_gamma   90.00
#
_symmetry.space_group_name_H-M   'P 1'
#
loop_
_entity.id
_entity.type
_entity.pdbx_description
1 polymer ?
#
loop_
_entity_poly.entity_id
_entity_poly.type
_entity_poly.pdbx_seq_one_letter_code
_entity_poly.pdbx_strand_id
1 'polypeptide(L)'
;MTDRIDTEAMQQRLLMLMLEPVEMVVYDPAWPALYKAEEEYLWNTLPHDLVLHIEHIGSTDVPGLSAKPIDVQVGGRIRCVCGAKSCHA
;
A
#
# COMPACT_ATOMS: atom_id res chain seq x y z
N MET A 1 -13.46 30.52 12.36
CA MET A 1 -13.34 30.32 10.91
C MET A 1 -13.59 28.84 10.64
N THR A 2 -14.86 28.44 10.64
CA THR A 2 -15.24 27.04 10.38
C THR A 2 -15.02 26.77 8.91
N ASP A 3 -14.01 25.95 8.63
CA ASP A 3 -13.80 25.32 7.33
C ASP A 3 -15.04 24.47 7.04
N ARG A 4 -16.00 25.05 6.32
CA ARG A 4 -17.13 24.30 5.78
C ARG A 4 -16.52 23.43 4.71
N ILE A 5 -16.38 22.14 5.02
CA ILE A 5 -16.24 21.11 4.00
C ILE A 5 -17.36 21.37 2.98
N ASP A 6 -16.96 21.78 1.78
CA ASP A 6 -17.87 21.90 0.65
C ASP A 6 -18.24 20.48 0.22
N THR A 7 -19.41 20.04 0.70
CA THR A 7 -19.93 18.70 0.46
C THR A 7 -20.07 18.42 -1.03
N GLU A 8 -20.36 19.42 -1.86
CA GLU A 8 -20.49 19.24 -3.31
C GLU A 8 -19.13 18.96 -3.95
N ALA A 9 -18.10 19.72 -3.58
CA ALA A 9 -16.73 19.47 -4.06
C ALA A 9 -16.22 18.09 -3.58
N MET A 10 -16.53 17.68 -2.35
CA MET A 10 -16.20 16.33 -1.87
C MET A 10 -16.97 15.25 -2.61
N GLN A 11 -18.27 15.45 -2.86
CA GLN A 11 -19.11 14.52 -3.61
C GLN A 11 -18.63 14.36 -5.06
N GLN A 12 -18.18 15.45 -5.70
CA GLN A 12 -17.61 15.42 -7.04
C GLN A 12 -16.30 14.62 -7.08
N ARG A 13 -15.40 14.82 -6.10
CA ARG A 13 -14.15 14.04 -6.01
C ARG A 13 -14.42 12.56 -5.72
N LEU A 14 -15.40 12.26 -4.87
CA LEU A 14 -15.81 10.90 -4.59
C LEU A 14 -16.40 10.23 -5.84
N LEU A 15 -17.25 10.93 -6.59
CA LEU A 15 -17.80 10.45 -7.87
C LEU A 15 -16.69 10.15 -8.88
N MET A 16 -15.67 11.00 -8.97
CA MET A 16 -14.51 10.73 -9.84
C MET A 16 -13.74 9.46 -9.43
N LEU A 17 -13.57 9.21 -8.12
CA LEU A 17 -12.90 8.00 -7.62
C LEU A 17 -13.74 6.74 -7.81
N MET A 18 -15.07 6.82 -7.65
CA MET A 18 -15.97 5.66 -7.79
C MET A 18 -16.16 5.22 -9.24
N LEU A 19 -15.93 6.10 -10.21
CA LEU A 19 -16.05 5.82 -11.63
C LEU A 19 -14.73 5.42 -12.29
N GLU A 20 -13.64 5.33 -11.52
CA GLU A 20 -12.36 4.86 -12.02
C GLU A 20 -12.48 3.41 -12.51
N PRO A 21 -12.17 3.12 -13.79
CA PRO A 21 -12.28 1.77 -14.32
C PRO A 21 -11.29 0.85 -13.61
N VAL A 22 -11.83 -0.18 -12.96
CA VAL A 22 -11.06 -1.24 -12.32
C VAL A 22 -10.96 -2.41 -13.29
N GLU A 23 -9.79 -2.58 -13.90
CA GLU A 23 -9.51 -3.78 -14.69
C GLU A 23 -9.10 -4.93 -13.76
N MET A 24 -9.82 -6.04 -13.86
CA MET A 24 -9.46 -7.30 -13.23
C MET A 24 -8.83 -8.21 -14.28
N VAL A 25 -7.61 -8.64 -14.04
CA VAL A 25 -6.90 -9.57 -14.93
C VAL A 25 -6.87 -10.97 -14.30
N VAL A 26 -6.78 -12.00 -15.15
CA VAL A 26 -6.55 -13.38 -14.70
C VAL A 26 -5.18 -13.44 -14.03
N TYR A 27 -5.01 -14.38 -13.08
CA TYR A 27 -3.74 -14.60 -12.42
C TYR A 27 -2.56 -14.69 -13.39
N ASP A 28 -1.55 -13.85 -13.17
CA ASP A 28 -0.32 -13.86 -13.95
C ASP A 28 0.78 -14.61 -13.17
N PRO A 29 1.32 -15.73 -13.70
CA PRO A 29 2.41 -16.46 -13.06
C PRO A 29 3.71 -15.66 -12.94
N ALA A 30 3.83 -14.51 -13.59
CA ALA A 30 4.96 -13.60 -13.42
C ALA A 30 4.91 -12.78 -12.12
N TRP A 31 3.75 -12.66 -11.46
CA TRP A 31 3.60 -11.81 -10.26
C TRP A 31 4.58 -12.14 -9.12
N PRO A 32 4.86 -13.41 -8.77
CA PRO A 32 5.86 -13.72 -7.74
C PRO A 32 7.28 -13.25 -8.11
N ALA A 33 7.64 -13.26 -9.40
CA ALA A 33 8.94 -12.78 -9.86
C ALA A 33 9.02 -11.24 -9.86
N LEU A 34 7.93 -10.57 -10.26
CA LEU A 34 7.82 -9.11 -10.21
C LEU A 34 7.88 -8.60 -8.77
N TYR A 35 7.19 -9.27 -7.83
CA TYR A 35 7.28 -8.95 -6.41
C TYR A 35 8.73 -9.02 -5.91
N LYS A 36 9.46 -10.10 -6.22
CA LYS A 36 10.85 -10.25 -5.77
C LYS A 36 11.77 -9.16 -6.30
N ALA A 37 11.58 -8.75 -7.56
CA ALA A 37 12.36 -7.66 -8.14
C ALA A 37 12.07 -6.33 -7.43
N GLU A 38 10.79 -6.06 -7.11
CA GLU A 38 10.38 -4.86 -6.40
C GLU A 38 10.83 -4.88 -4.93
N GLU A 39 10.73 -6.03 -4.25
CA GLU A 39 11.24 -6.24 -2.89
C GLU A 39 12.73 -5.94 -2.82
N GLU A 40 13.54 -6.48 -3.74
CA GLU A 40 14.97 -6.22 -3.82
C GLU A 40 15.25 -4.73 -4.09
N TYR A 41 14.51 -4.11 -5.01
CA TYR A 41 14.64 -2.69 -5.30
C TYR A 41 14.35 -1.81 -4.07
N LEU A 42 13.25 -2.09 -3.37
CA LEU A 42 12.81 -1.34 -2.20
C LEU A 42 13.78 -1.52 -1.02
N TRP A 43 14.28 -2.74 -0.79
CA TRP A 43 15.31 -2.98 0.23
C TRP A 43 16.59 -2.19 -0.04
N ASN A 44 17.00 -2.07 -1.30
CA ASN A 44 18.21 -1.34 -1.68
C ASN A 44 18.02 0.19 -1.72
N THR A 45 16.78 0.66 -1.87
CA THR A 45 16.47 2.09 -2.03
C THR A 45 16.07 2.76 -0.71
N LEU A 46 15.37 2.04 0.16
CA LEU A 46 14.83 2.60 1.39
C LEU A 46 15.85 2.52 2.53
N PRO A 47 15.84 3.50 3.46
CA PRO A 47 16.68 3.43 4.65
C PRO A 47 16.36 2.17 5.48
N HIS A 48 17.39 1.39 5.80
CA HIS A 48 17.25 0.13 6.53
C HIS A 48 16.71 0.32 7.96
N ASP A 49 16.84 1.52 8.52
CA ASP A 49 16.28 1.87 9.83
C ASP A 49 14.80 2.27 9.74
N LEU A 50 14.26 2.47 8.54
CA LEU A 50 12.86 2.78 8.32
C LEU A 50 12.05 1.52 8.00
N VAL A 51 12.61 0.57 7.25
CA VAL A 51 11.91 -0.63 6.80
C VAL A 51 12.07 -1.77 7.81
N LEU A 52 10.96 -2.32 8.28
CA LEU A 52 10.98 -3.48 9.18
C LEU A 52 10.82 -4.79 8.42
N HIS A 53 9.93 -4.80 7.43
CA HIS A 53 9.64 -5.94 6.56
C HIS A 53 9.00 -5.42 5.26
N ILE A 54 9.14 -6.22 4.21
CA ILE A 54 8.45 -6.08 2.94
C ILE A 54 7.76 -7.42 2.71
N GLU A 55 6.48 -7.39 2.37
CA GLU A 55 5.68 -8.60 2.19
C GLU A 55 4.83 -8.49 0.92
N HIS A 56 4.67 -9.61 0.22
CA HIS A 56 3.71 -9.71 -0.87
C HIS A 56 2.34 -9.90 -0.25
N ILE A 57 1.50 -8.87 -0.31
CA ILE A 57 0.12 -8.96 0.19
C ILE A 57 -0.87 -8.68 -0.93
N GLY A 58 -2.10 -9.18 -0.76
CA GLY A 58 -3.19 -8.96 -1.69
C GLY A 58 -3.42 -10.15 -2.63
N SER A 59 -4.39 -10.00 -3.54
CA SER A 59 -4.84 -11.10 -4.40
C SER A 59 -3.81 -11.54 -5.43
N THR A 60 -2.78 -10.73 -5.71
CA THR A 60 -1.68 -11.09 -6.61
C THR A 60 -0.71 -12.11 -6.02
N ASP A 61 -0.73 -12.32 -4.69
CA ASP A 61 0.04 -13.38 -4.00
C ASP A 61 -0.71 -14.73 -3.98
N VAL A 62 -1.98 -14.77 -4.42
CA VAL A 62 -2.80 -16.01 -4.41
C VAL A 62 -2.83 -16.64 -5.81
N PRO A 63 -2.16 -17.79 -6.04
CA PRO A 63 -2.16 -18.45 -7.34
C PRO A 63 -3.58 -18.77 -7.85
N GLY A 64 -3.84 -18.39 -9.10
CA GLY A 64 -5.12 -18.64 -9.77
C GLY A 64 -6.24 -17.62 -9.45
N LEU A 65 -5.99 -16.63 -8.60
CA LEU A 65 -6.97 -15.59 -8.28
C LEU A 65 -6.85 -14.40 -9.24
N SER A 66 -7.96 -14.01 -9.86
CA SER A 66 -8.00 -12.77 -10.64
C SER A 66 -7.82 -11.56 -9.73
N ALA A 67 -7.01 -10.60 -10.16
CA ALA A 67 -6.61 -9.45 -9.35
C ALA A 67 -6.41 -8.20 -10.21
N LYS A 68 -6.26 -7.05 -9.55
CA LYS A 68 -5.64 -5.89 -10.18
C LYS A 68 -4.13 -6.16 -10.33
N PRO A 69 -3.50 -5.78 -11.44
CA PRO A 69 -2.07 -6.01 -11.62
C PRO A 69 -1.27 -5.04 -10.75
N ILE A 70 -0.69 -5.59 -9.67
CA ILE A 70 0.30 -5.01 -8.73
C ILE A 70 -0.28 -4.26 -7.52
N ASP A 71 0.00 -4.82 -6.33
CA ASP A 71 -0.07 -4.19 -5.02
C ASP A 71 1.14 -4.68 -4.21
N VAL A 72 2.03 -3.77 -3.76
CA VAL A 72 3.14 -4.07 -2.84
C VAL A 72 3.00 -3.16 -1.63
N GLN A 73 3.00 -3.73 -0.42
CA GLN A 73 2.94 -2.96 0.82
C GLN A 73 4.30 -2.99 1.53
N VAL A 74 4.74 -1.80 1.97
CA VAL A 74 5.97 -1.63 2.75
C VAL A 74 5.62 -1.18 4.16
N GLY A 75 6.05 -1.97 5.15
CA GLY A 75 5.86 -1.67 6.57
C GLY A 75 7.02 -0.87 7.16
N GLY A 76 6.73 0.37 7.59
CA GLY A 76 7.72 1.27 8.20
C GLY A 76 7.77 1.21 9.74
N ARG A 77 8.88 1.69 10.33
CA ARG A 77 9.00 1.88 11.78
C ARG A 77 8.20 3.10 12.23
N ILE A 78 7.08 2.88 12.91
CA ILE A 78 6.38 3.93 13.65
C ILE A 78 7.14 4.15 14.95
N ARG A 79 7.89 5.25 15.05
CA ARG A 79 8.39 5.70 16.36
C ARG A 79 7.17 6.17 17.16
N CYS A 80 6.71 5.37 18.10
CA CYS A 80 5.84 5.87 19.15
C CYS A 80 6.55 7.07 19.80
N VAL A 81 6.08 8.29 19.54
CA VAL A 81 6.45 9.44 20.37
C VAL A 81 5.66 9.28 21.64
N CYS A 82 6.21 8.51 22.59
CA CYS A 82 5.67 8.43 23.93
C CYS A 82 5.83 9.81 24.59
N GLY A 83 4.79 10.63 24.48
CA GLY A 83 4.51 11.65 25.47
C GLY A 83 4.24 10.93 26.79
N ALA A 84 5.29 10.82 27.62
CA ALA A 84 5.36 10.18 28.93
C ALA A 84 5.64 8.66 28.97
N LYS A 85 6.95 8.37 29.18
CA LYS A 85 7.56 7.28 29.96
C LYS A 85 7.45 5.83 29.41
N SER A 86 8.54 5.44 28.75
CA SER A 86 9.16 4.10 28.71
C SER A 86 8.29 2.91 28.29
N CYS A 87 8.47 2.47 27.04
CA CYS A 87 8.22 1.08 26.66
C CYS A 87 9.57 0.45 26.26
N HIS A 88 10.01 -0.54 27.03
CA HIS A 88 11.19 -1.36 26.76
C HIS A 88 10.81 -2.61 25.97
N ALA A 89 11.75 -2.99 25.09
CA ALA A 89 11.98 -4.25 24.38
C ALA A 89 10.79 -4.89 23.65
#